data_AF-A0A0D6AAQ3-F1
#
_entry.id   AF-A0A0D6AAQ3-F1
#
_cell.length_a   1.000
_cell.length_b   1.000
_cell.length_c   1.000
_cell.angle_alpha   90.00
_cell.angle_beta   90.00
_cell.angle_gamma   90.00
#
_symmetry.space_group_name_H-M   'P 1'
#
loop_
_entity.id
_entity.type
_entity.pdbx_description
1 polymer ?
#
loop_
_entity_poly.entity_id
_entity_poly.type
_entity_poly.pdbx_seq_one_letter_code
_entity_poly.pdbx_strand_id
1 'polypeptide(L)'
;MEVTSIRLEKTLKDSLKALSGSQGYQTLIRDILWNYVQQKSGEYRPNFSKTDIRATIPATARKDESCVLSGKLIPEDDEMLLALTIHGDFVPVSQEAINAK
;
A
#
# COMPACT_ATOMS: atom_id res chain seq x y z
N MET A 1 16.91 -14.17 9.05
CA MET A 1 15.65 -14.67 8.45
C MET A 1 15.38 -16.03 9.05
N GLU A 2 14.13 -16.29 9.46
CA GLU A 2 13.69 -17.61 9.90
C GLU A 2 12.97 -18.34 8.76
N VAL A 3 13.16 -19.65 8.66
CA VAL A 3 12.49 -20.49 7.65
C VAL A 3 11.35 -21.23 8.33
N THR A 4 10.13 -20.98 7.86
CA THR A 4 8.92 -21.66 8.34
C THR A 4 8.17 -22.32 7.19
N SER A 5 7.46 -23.41 7.48
CA SER A 5 6.64 -24.13 6.51
C SER A 5 5.18 -23.68 6.61
N ILE A 6 4.63 -23.19 5.49
CA ILE A 6 3.22 -22.81 5.37
C ILE A 6 2.53 -23.80 4.43
N ARG A 7 1.38 -24.33 4.84
CA ARG A 7 0.52 -25.15 3.96
C ARG A 7 -0.34 -24.22 3.11
N LEU A 8 -0.36 -24.45 1.80
CA LEU A 8 -1.18 -23.72 0.84
C LEU A 8 -2.00 -24.72 0.02
N GLU A 9 -3.17 -24.30 -0.41
CA GLU A 9 -3.90 -25.03 -1.45
C GLU A 9 -3.06 -25.11 -2.73
N LYS A 10 -3.17 -26.22 -3.43
CA LYS A 10 -2.41 -26.46 -4.67
C LYS A 10 -2.71 -25.38 -5.72
N THR A 11 -3.98 -25.04 -5.89
CA THR A 11 -4.48 -24.00 -6.79
C THR A 11 -3.87 -22.64 -6.49
N LEU A 12 -3.84 -22.23 -5.21
CA LEU A 12 -3.21 -20.97 -4.79
C LEU A 12 -1.71 -20.96 -5.11
N LYS A 13 -1.00 -22.06 -4.81
CA LYS A 13 0.44 -22.17 -5.09
C LYS A 13 0.73 -22.08 -6.59
N ASP A 14 -0.09 -22.70 -7.43
CA ASP A 14 0.09 -22.68 -8.88
C ASP A 14 -0.19 -21.28 -9.45
N SER A 15 -1.24 -20.59 -8.98
CA SER A 15 -1.52 -19.19 -9.34
C SER A 15 -0.39 -18.24 -8.93
N LEU A 16 0.14 -18.39 -7.71
CA LEU A 16 1.27 -17.57 -7.23
C LEU A 16 2.53 -17.80 -8.07
N LYS A 17 2.81 -19.03 -8.49
CA LYS A 17 3.92 -19.33 -9.40
C LYS A 17 3.74 -18.65 -10.76
N ALA A 18 2.54 -18.72 -11.33
CA ALA A 18 2.24 -18.08 -12.61
C ALA A 18 2.42 -16.56 -12.53
N LEU A 19 1.97 -15.92 -11.44
CA LEU A 19 2.13 -14.48 -11.22
C LEU A 19 3.58 -14.08 -10.95
N SER A 20 4.37 -14.93 -10.28
CA SER A 20 5.74 -14.60 -9.87
C SER A 20 6.77 -14.58 -10.99
N GLY A 21 6.46 -15.17 -12.16
CA GLY A 21 7.37 -15.25 -13.30
C GLY A 21 8.80 -15.69 -12.91
N SER A 22 9.79 -14.87 -13.25
CA SER A 22 11.22 -15.11 -12.96
C SER A 22 11.66 -14.78 -11.52
N GLN A 23 10.86 -14.04 -10.75
CA GLN A 23 11.18 -13.64 -9.37
C GLN A 23 11.03 -14.80 -8.37
N GLY A 24 10.24 -15.81 -8.75
CA GLY A 24 9.95 -16.99 -7.95
C GLY A 24 8.90 -16.73 -6.87
N TYR A 25 7.98 -17.68 -6.71
CA TYR A 25 6.79 -17.49 -5.86
C TYR A 25 7.10 -17.29 -4.37
N GLN A 26 8.24 -17.79 -3.87
CA GLN A 26 8.66 -17.59 -2.48
C GLN A 26 9.00 -16.13 -2.19
N THR A 27 9.68 -15.45 -3.11
CA THR A 27 9.95 -14.01 -3.03
C THR A 27 8.64 -13.23 -3.04
N LEU A 28 7.74 -13.57 -3.98
CA LEU A 28 6.42 -12.95 -4.06
C LEU A 28 5.61 -13.12 -2.77
N ILE A 29 5.54 -14.33 -2.21
CA ILE A 29 4.83 -14.58 -0.94
C ILE A 29 5.42 -13.73 0.19
N ARG A 30 6.75 -13.68 0.29
CA ARG A 30 7.42 -12.88 1.32
C ARG A 30 7.05 -11.40 1.18
N ASP A 31 7.09 -10.87 -0.04
CA ASP A 31 6.80 -9.47 -0.30
C ASP A 31 5.32 -9.16 -0.02
N ILE A 32 4.39 -10.05 -0.39
CA ILE A 32 2.96 -9.94 -0.04
C ILE A 32 2.75 -9.94 1.48
N LEU A 33 3.35 -10.89 2.20
CA LEU A 33 3.22 -10.99 3.66
C LEU A 33 3.83 -9.77 4.35
N TRP A 34 4.97 -9.29 3.86
CA TRP A 34 5.60 -8.09 4.38
C TRP A 34 4.71 -6.87 4.17
N ASN A 35 4.17 -6.69 2.96
CA ASN A 35 3.24 -5.61 2.65
C ASN A 35 1.98 -5.69 3.50
N TYR A 36 1.42 -6.89 3.69
CA TYR A 36 0.24 -7.09 4.54
C TYR A 36 0.51 -6.70 6.01
N VAL A 37 1.63 -7.18 6.58
CA VAL A 37 2.01 -6.85 7.96
C VAL A 37 2.20 -5.35 8.11
N GLN A 38 2.95 -4.76 7.18
CA GLN A 38 3.20 -3.34 7.18
C GLN A 38 1.87 -2.55 7.10
N GLN A 39 0.94 -2.95 6.22
CA GLN A 39 -0.33 -2.24 6.03
C GLN A 39 -1.17 -2.27 7.30
N LYS A 40 -1.10 -3.39 8.03
CA LYS A 40 -1.84 -3.60 9.28
C LYS A 40 -1.15 -3.01 10.50
N SER A 41 0.18 -2.87 10.50
CA SER A 41 0.93 -2.21 11.57
C SER A 41 0.89 -0.69 11.47
N GLY A 42 0.47 -0.12 10.33
CA GLY A 42 0.55 1.32 10.07
C GLY A 42 1.98 1.79 9.75
N GLU A 43 2.95 0.87 9.72
CA GLU A 43 4.35 1.15 9.36
C GLU A 43 4.60 1.03 7.84
N TYR A 44 3.64 0.49 7.06
CA TYR A 44 3.74 0.51 5.59
C TYR A 44 3.60 1.92 5.08
N ARG A 45 4.71 2.42 4.58
CA ARG A 45 4.69 3.42 3.54
C ARG A 45 5.44 2.80 2.37
N PRO A 46 4.75 2.24 1.36
CA PRO A 46 5.36 2.22 0.04
C PRO A 46 5.86 3.64 -0.18
N ASN A 47 7.05 3.78 -0.76
CA ASN A 47 7.41 5.04 -1.37
C ASN A 47 6.46 5.24 -2.56
N PHE A 48 5.20 5.53 -2.29
CA PHE A 48 4.25 5.95 -3.29
C PHE A 48 4.83 7.20 -3.88
N SER A 49 5.03 7.15 -5.18
CA SER A 49 5.33 8.31 -5.96
C SER A 49 4.01 8.95 -6.39
N LYS A 50 4.07 10.21 -6.80
CA LYS A 50 2.91 10.86 -7.43
C LYS A 50 2.46 10.15 -8.70
N THR A 51 3.38 9.49 -9.41
CA THR A 51 3.06 8.73 -10.61
C THR A 51 2.22 7.48 -10.34
N ASP A 52 2.15 7.04 -9.08
CA ASP A 52 1.28 5.93 -8.68
C ASP A 52 -0.17 6.37 -8.42
N ILE A 53 -0.48 7.67 -8.47
CA ILE A 53 -1.80 8.23 -8.24
C ILE A 53 -2.53 8.42 -9.58
N ARG A 54 -3.66 7.72 -9.74
CA ARG A 54 -4.52 7.78 -10.93
C ARG A 54 -5.52 8.94 -10.87
N ALA A 55 -6.09 9.17 -9.69
CA ALA A 55 -7.09 10.21 -9.46
C ALA A 55 -7.14 10.59 -7.98
N THR A 56 -7.70 11.75 -7.67
CA THR A 56 -7.88 12.24 -6.30
C THR A 56 -9.30 12.75 -6.09
N ILE A 57 -9.87 12.48 -4.92
CA ILE A 57 -11.21 12.95 -4.51
C ILE A 57 -11.06 13.75 -3.21
N PRO A 58 -11.65 14.94 -3.08
CA PRO A 58 -11.70 15.66 -1.80
C PRO A 58 -12.40 14.84 -0.72
N ALA A 59 -11.82 14.83 0.48
CA ALA A 59 -12.35 14.10 1.64
C ALA A 59 -11.99 14.83 2.95
N THR A 60 -12.66 14.44 4.03
CA THR A 60 -12.33 14.89 5.39
C THR A 60 -11.85 13.68 6.19
N ALA A 61 -10.75 13.83 6.91
CA ALA A 61 -10.22 12.79 7.77
C ALA A 61 -11.19 12.49 8.92
N ARG A 62 -11.54 11.22 9.14
CA ARG A 62 -12.46 10.79 10.22
C ARG A 62 -11.75 10.36 11.50
N LYS A 63 -10.44 10.42 11.48
CA LYS A 63 -9.47 10.13 12.53
C LYS A 63 -8.12 10.65 12.05
N ASP A 64 -7.11 10.62 12.90
CA ASP A 64 -5.74 10.87 12.47
C ASP A 64 -5.32 9.88 11.37
N GLU A 65 -4.92 10.42 10.23
CA GLU A 65 -4.41 9.70 9.07
C GLU A 65 -2.96 10.12 8.80
N SER A 66 -2.22 9.28 8.07
CA SER A 66 -0.86 9.60 7.65
C SER A 66 -0.84 9.80 6.15
N CYS A 67 -0.44 10.98 5.67
CA CYS A 67 -0.26 11.23 4.25
C CYS A 67 0.72 10.21 3.66
N VAL A 68 0.29 9.49 2.63
CA VAL A 68 1.08 8.38 2.08
C VAL A 68 2.31 8.85 1.29
N LEU A 69 2.28 10.06 0.73
CA LEU A 69 3.36 10.64 -0.08
C LEU A 69 4.42 11.37 0.75
N SER A 70 4.00 12.09 1.79
CA SER A 70 4.91 12.91 2.61
C SER A 70 5.19 12.32 3.99
N GLY A 71 4.36 11.38 4.43
CA GLY A 71 4.42 10.83 5.77
C GLY A 71 3.96 11.76 6.89
N LYS A 72 3.53 12.99 6.56
CA LYS A 72 2.99 13.95 7.54
C LYS A 72 1.64 13.46 8.07
N LEU A 73 1.37 13.76 9.34
CA LEU A 73 0.07 13.53 9.95
C LEU A 73 -0.98 14.46 9.32
N ILE A 74 -2.16 13.89 9.08
CA ILE A 74 -3.39 14.59 8.72
C ILE A 74 -4.32 14.40 9.94
N PRO A 75 -4.56 15.46 10.74
CA PRO A 75 -5.42 15.38 11.90
C PRO A 75 -6.85 14.92 11.58
N GLU A 76 -7.55 14.36 12.56
CA GLU A 76 -9.00 14.20 12.52
C GLU A 76 -9.70 15.53 12.17
N ASP A 77 -10.78 15.43 11.38
CA ASP A 77 -11.62 16.54 10.87
C ASP A 77 -10.92 17.53 9.90
N ASP A 78 -9.64 17.34 9.60
CA ASP A 78 -8.94 18.13 8.57
C ASP A 78 -9.27 17.68 7.14
N GLU A 79 -9.14 18.60 6.20
CA GLU A 79 -9.28 18.34 4.76
C GLU A 79 -8.10 17.50 4.23
N MET A 80 -8.43 16.50 3.41
CA MET A 80 -7.46 15.66 2.72
C MET A 80 -7.94 15.28 1.32
N LEU A 81 -7.06 14.64 0.56
CA LEU A 81 -7.41 13.95 -0.68
C LEU A 81 -7.39 12.45 -0.45
N LEU A 82 -8.45 11.78 -0.88
CA LEU A 82 -8.47 10.34 -1.05
C LEU A 82 -7.96 10.02 -2.46
N ALA A 83 -6.74 9.48 -2.55
CA ALA A 83 -6.09 9.18 -3.82
C ALA A 83 -6.34 7.73 -4.23
N LEU A 84 -6.79 7.52 -5.47
CA LEU A 84 -6.89 6.20 -6.09
C LEU A 84 -5.54 5.84 -6.72
N THR A 85 -4.90 4.76 -6.25
CA THR A 85 -3.63 4.29 -6.79
C THR A 85 -3.82 3.55 -8.13
N ILE A 86 -2.74 3.38 -8.89
CA ILE A 86 -2.74 2.51 -10.09
C ILE A 86 -3.07 1.05 -9.76
N HIS A 87 -2.90 0.64 -8.50
CA HIS A 87 -3.22 -0.68 -7.98
C HIS A 87 -4.69 -0.82 -7.55
N GLY A 88 -5.46 0.29 -7.56
CA GLY A 88 -6.88 0.29 -7.22
C GLY A 88 -7.17 0.55 -5.73
N ASP A 89 -6.16 0.94 -4.95
CA ASP A 89 -6.31 1.25 -3.53
C ASP A 89 -6.66 2.72 -3.32
N PHE A 90 -7.45 3.03 -2.29
CA PHE A 90 -7.64 4.40 -1.82
C PHE A 90 -6.69 4.69 -0.65
N VAL A 91 -5.88 5.74 -0.78
CA VAL A 91 -4.87 6.14 0.21
C VAL A 91 -5.01 7.63 0.59
N PRO A 92 -4.77 7.99 1.86
CA PRO A 92 -4.87 9.38 2.31
C PRO A 92 -3.66 10.21 1.83
N VAL A 93 -3.92 11.39 1.30
CA VAL A 93 -2.90 12.31 0.78
C VAL A 93 -3.20 13.74 1.22
N SER A 94 -2.19 14.46 1.70
CA SER A 94 -2.33 15.89 1.99
C SER A 94 -2.27 16.72 0.71
N GLN A 95 -2.99 17.83 0.67
CA GLN A 95 -3.03 18.73 -0.49
C GLN A 95 -1.64 19.29 -0.83
N GLU A 96 -0.80 19.53 0.17
CA GLU A 96 0.60 19.94 -0.01
C GLU A 96 1.40 18.87 -0.77
N ALA A 97 1.24 17.61 -0.39
CA ALA A 97 2.03 16.52 -0.96
C ALA A 97 1.67 16.28 -2.42
N ILE A 98 0.40 16.44 -2.83
CA ILE A 98 0.01 16.33 -4.24
C ILE A 98 0.52 17.51 -5.07
N ASN A 99 0.50 18.73 -4.52
CA ASN A 99 0.82 19.97 -5.23
C ASN A 99 2.31 20.33 -5.28
N ALA A 100 3.17 19.71 -4.45
CA ALA A 100 4.61 19.93 -4.49
C ALA A 100 5.18 19.66 -5.90
N LYS A 101 6.15 20.44 -6.39
CA LYS A 101 6.80 20.15 -7.68
C LYS A 101 7.77 18.99 -7.57
#